data_AF-A0AAJ5ZRZ0-F1
#
_entry.id   AF-A0AAJ5ZRZ0-F1
#
_cell.length_a   1.000
_cell.length_b   1.000
_cell.length_c   1.000
_cell.angle_alpha   90.00
_cell.angle_beta   90.00
_cell.angle_gamma   90.00
#
_symmetry.space_group_name_H-M   'P 1'
#
loop_
_entity.id
_entity.type
_entity.pdbx_description
1 polymer ?
#
loop_
_entity_poly.entity_id
_entity_poly.type
_entity_poly.pdbx_seq_one_letter_code
_entity_poly.pdbx_strand_id
1 'polypeptide(L)' 'MTARDPVPLQSEPTPEGEQTLVPGVRPITARDRLALLIDAPMRPRTAQKPLDIGLFDEARRNQLDLF' A
#
# COMPACT_ATOMS: atom_id res chain seq x y z
N MET A 1 -14.00 -4.29 41.01
CA MET A 1 -13.40 -3.82 39.75
C MET A 1 -14.44 -2.95 39.07
N THR A 2 -14.31 -1.63 39.15
CA THR A 2 -15.25 -0.71 38.47
C THR A 2 -14.98 -0.79 36.98
N ALA A 3 -15.99 -1.18 36.19
CA ALA A 3 -15.91 -1.11 34.74
C ALA A 3 -15.70 0.36 34.36
N ARG A 4 -14.67 0.65 33.55
CA ARG A 4 -14.51 1.99 32.96
C ARG A 4 -15.76 2.29 32.14
N ASP A 5 -16.31 3.49 32.29
CA ASP A 5 -17.39 3.97 31.43
C ASP A 5 -16.95 3.83 29.95
N PRO A 6 -17.83 3.34 29.06
CA PRO A 6 -17.48 3.17 27.67
C PRO A 6 -17.16 4.52 27.06
N VAL A 7 -15.92 4.71 26.59
CA VAL A 7 -15.54 5.90 25.82
C VAL A 7 -16.38 5.90 24.54
N PRO A 8 -17.11 6.99 24.22
CA PRO A 8 -17.87 7.07 22.99
C PRO A 8 -16.94 6.86 21.80
N LEU A 9 -17.30 5.93 20.92
CA LEU A 9 -16.52 5.67 19.71
C LEU A 9 -16.66 6.86 18.77
N GLN A 10 -15.53 7.35 18.25
CA GLN A 10 -15.52 8.41 17.24
C GLN A 10 -16.08 7.86 15.93
N SER A 11 -16.81 8.66 15.16
CA SER A 11 -17.31 8.28 13.82
C SER A 11 -16.95 9.32 12.78
N GLU A 12 -16.93 8.90 11.52
CA GLU A 12 -16.78 9.77 10.36
C GLU A 12 -17.68 9.35 9.19
N PRO A 13 -18.13 10.30 8.35
CA PRO A 13 -18.87 10.01 7.13
C PRO A 13 -17.95 9.41 6.06
N THR A 14 -18.39 8.30 5.46
CA THR A 14 -17.73 7.63 4.32
C THR A 14 -18.73 7.43 3.17
N PRO A 15 -18.28 7.11 1.94
CA PRO A 15 -19.20 6.75 0.85
C PRO A 15 -20.16 5.59 1.19
N GLU A 16 -19.78 4.74 2.14
CA GLU A 16 -20.57 3.61 2.64
C GLU A 16 -21.50 3.98 3.82
N GLY A 17 -21.44 5.22 4.32
CA GLY A 17 -22.23 5.74 5.44
C GLY A 17 -21.39 6.21 6.64
N GLU A 18 -22.03 6.44 7.78
CA GLU A 18 -21.33 6.75 9.04
C GLU A 18 -20.57 5.51 9.53
N GLN A 19 -19.25 5.62 9.63
CA GLN A 19 -18.39 4.53 10.08
C GLN A 19 -17.68 4.90 11.38
N THR A 20 -17.54 3.90 12.25
CA THR A 20 -16.94 4.06 13.57
C THR A 20 -15.44 3.79 13.51
N LEU A 21 -14.65 4.66 14.14
CA LEU A 21 -13.21 4.52 14.25
C LEU A 21 -12.84 3.46 15.30
N VAL A 22 -11.87 2.62 14.97
CA VAL A 22 -11.31 1.63 15.91
C VAL A 22 -10.50 2.37 16.97
N PRO A 23 -10.78 2.18 18.29
CA PRO A 23 -10.03 2.83 19.34
C PRO A 23 -8.52 2.56 19.26
N GLY A 24 -7.71 3.62 19.37
CA GLY A 24 -6.26 3.52 19.30
C GLY A 24 -5.68 3.43 17.89
N VAL A 25 -6.53 3.36 16.85
CA VAL A 25 -6.10 3.36 15.46
C VAL A 25 -6.40 4.73 14.83
N ARG A 26 -5.37 5.40 14.33
CA ARG A 26 -5.52 6.67 13.60
C ARG A 26 -5.81 6.40 12.12
N PRO A 27 -6.87 7.01 11.53
CA PRO A 27 -7.10 6.93 10.10
C PRO A 27 -5.92 7.47 9.28
N ILE A 28 -5.67 6.87 8.12
CA ILE A 28 -4.63 7.31 7.18
C ILE A 28 -5.22 8.42 6.31
N THR A 29 -4.70 9.63 6.49
CA THR A 29 -5.15 10.80 5.72
C THR A 29 -4.57 10.81 4.30
N ALA A 30 -5.14 11.64 3.42
CA ALA A 30 -4.57 11.88 2.10
C ALA A 30 -3.12 12.39 2.18
N ARG A 31 -2.81 13.25 3.15
CA ARG A 31 -1.45 13.73 3.41
C ARG A 31 -0.49 12.60 3.76
N ASP A 32 -0.91 11.67 4.62
CA ASP A 32 -0.09 10.53 5.03
C ASP A 32 0.25 9.64 3.81
N ARG A 33 -0.74 9.42 2.93
CA ARG A 33 -0.54 8.66 1.68
C ARG A 33 0.45 9.36 0.75
N LEU A 34 0.36 10.68 0.61
CA LEU A 34 1.25 11.46 -0.24
C LEU A 34 2.68 11.50 0.30
N ALA A 35 2.85 11.66 1.61
CA ALA A 35 4.16 11.61 2.26
C ALA A 35 4.84 10.26 2.00
N LEU A 36 4.11 9.15 2.17
CA LEU A 36 4.63 7.81 1.88
C LEU A 36 5.07 7.68 0.41
N LEU A 37 4.33 8.26 -0.54
CA LEU A 37 4.68 8.20 -1.96
C LEU A 37 5.91 9.04 -2.31
N ILE A 38 6.15 10.14 -1.60
CA ILE A 38 7.36 10.98 -1.76
C ILE A 38 8.60 10.22 -1.27
N ASP A 39 8.49 9.52 -0.14
CA ASP A 39 9.60 8.78 0.46
C ASP A 39 9.85 7.42 -0.20
N ALA A 40 8.85 6.90 -0.94
CA ALA A 40 8.96 5.62 -1.63
C ALA A 40 9.99 5.69 -2.79
N PRO A 41 10.73 4.60 -3.05
CA PRO A 41 11.51 4.49 -4.28
C PRO A 41 10.65 4.77 -5.51
N MET A 42 11.23 5.37 -6.54
CA MET A 42 10.52 5.62 -7.80
C MET A 42 9.89 4.32 -8.29
N ARG A 43 8.55 4.30 -8.38
CA ARG A 43 7.84 3.16 -8.97
C ARG A 43 8.25 3.03 -10.43
N PRO A 44 8.42 1.80 -10.95
CA PRO A 44 8.72 1.61 -12.35
C PRO A 44 7.57 2.18 -13.20
N ARG A 45 7.93 2.94 -14.24
CA ARG A 45 6.96 3.58 -15.15
C ARG A 45 6.31 2.58 -16.11
N THR A 46 6.87 1.38 -16.18
CA THR A 46 6.44 0.26 -17.03
C THR A 46 6.43 -1.00 -16.18
N ALA A 47 5.73 -2.04 -16.63
CA ALA A 47 5.79 -3.33 -15.98
C ALA A 47 7.25 -3.82 -15.93
N GLN A 48 7.73 -4.17 -14.73
CA GLN A 48 9.03 -4.79 -14.56
C GLN A 48 9.02 -6.13 -15.30
N LYS A 49 9.96 -6.33 -16.22
CA LYS A 49 10.11 -7.63 -16.88
C LYS A 49 10.54 -8.68 -15.85
N PRO A 50 9.99 -9.89 -15.92
CA PRO A 50 10.42 -10.98 -15.05
C PRO A 50 11.92 -11.28 -15.25
N LEU A 51 12.58 -11.76 -14.19
CA LEU A 51 14.03 -12.03 -14.17
C LEU A 51 14.33 -13.40 -14.81
N ASP A 52 13.79 -13.64 -16.00
CA ASP A 52 13.89 -14.92 -16.72
C ASP A 52 15.23 -15.08 -17.46
N ILE A 53 16.06 -14.02 -17.42
CA ILE A 53 17.40 -13.95 -18.02
C ILE A 53 18.41 -13.97 -16.87
N GLY A 54 19.40 -14.87 -16.92
CA GLY A 54 20.43 -14.99 -15.89
C GLY A 54 20.57 -16.40 -15.33
N LEU A 55 20.56 -16.57 -14.00
CA LEU A 55 20.96 -17.81 -13.31
C LEU A 55 20.17 -19.06 -13.76
N PHE A 56 18.89 -18.90 -14.09
CA PHE A 56 18.03 -20.02 -14.52
C PHE A 56 17.72 -19.98 -16.02
N ASP A 57 18.05 -18.88 -16.70
CA ASP A 57 17.90 -18.63 -18.15
C ASP A 57 16.68 -19.32 -18.77
N GLU A 58 15.50 -19.12 -18.17
CA GLU A 58 14.24 -19.72 -18.65
C GLU A 58 13.90 -19.21 -20.06
N ALA A 59 14.36 -18.01 -20.39
CA ALA A 59 14.21 -17.37 -21.69
C ALA A 59 15.36 -17.66 -22.68
N ARG A 60 16.22 -18.67 -22.46
CA ARG A 60 17.43 -18.94 -23.28
C ARG A 60 17.25 -19.01 -24.80
N ARG A 61 16.03 -19.28 -25.28
CA ARG A 61 15.71 -19.37 -26.72
C ARG A 61 15.23 -18.05 -27.30
N ASN A 62 14.96 -17.05 -26.48
CA ASN A 62 14.58 -15.73 -26.95
C ASN A 62 15.81 -15.08 -27.56
N GLN A 63 15.70 -14.70 -28.84
CA GLN A 63 16.71 -13.87 -29.48
C GLN A 63 16.63 -12.47 -28.87
N LEU A 64 17.59 -12.14 -28.02
CA LEU A 64 17.74 -10.81 -27.44
C LEU A 64 18.46 -9.91 -28.44
N ASP A 65 17.98 -8.69 -28.62
CA ASP A 65 18.69 -7.70 -29.43
C ASP A 65 19.97 -7.33 -28.69
N LEU A 66 21.12 -7.41 -29.39
CA LEU A 66 22.42 -7.27 -28.73
C LEU A 66 22.79 -5.81 -28.47
N PHE A 67 22.08 -4.85 -29.08
CA PHE A 67 22.31 -3.40 -28.95
C PHE A 67 21.03 -2.61 -29.18
#